data_AF-A0A523SH97-F1
#
_entry.id   AF-A0A523SH97-F1
#
_cell.length_a   1.000
_cell.length_b   1.000
_cell.length_c   1.000
_cell.angle_alpha   90.00
_cell.angle_beta   90.00
_cell.angle_gamma   90.00
#
_symmetry.space_group_name_H-M   'P 1'
#
loop_
_entity.id
_entity.type
_entity.pdbx_description
1 polymer ?
#
loop_
_entity_poly.entity_id
_entity_poly.type
_entity_poly.pdbx_seq_one_letter_code
_entity_poly.pdbx_strand_id
1 'polypeptide(L)'
;MQIRQTYKDVDPELLYDEIRDFTLKQGTVIDKAKLETYCLPSDTSTFISRGTLTFKIESKSGKGEKECLRAHIVGSAKGETKVMLDIDEELFSREKINALQNDLNFIFGSYEVKRR
;
A
#
# COMPACT_ATOMS: atom_id res chain seq x y z
N MET A 1 1.32 1.76 13.94
CA MET A 1 2.48 1.05 13.34
C MET A 1 2.77 1.56 11.94
N GLN A 2 4.04 1.72 11.56
CA GLN A 2 4.44 2.04 10.19
C GLN A 2 5.33 0.92 9.62
N ILE A 3 5.00 0.43 8.42
CA ILE A 3 5.74 -0.61 7.71
C ILE A 3 6.28 0.00 6.42
N ARG A 4 7.56 -0.25 6.13
CA ARG A 4 8.21 0.22 4.90
C ARG A 4 8.77 -0.99 4.17
N GLN A 5 8.33 -1.19 2.94
CA GLN A 5 8.80 -2.27 2.06
C GLN A 5 9.32 -1.66 0.76
N THR A 6 10.35 -2.25 0.20
CA THR A 6 10.89 -1.85 -1.10
C THR A 6 10.95 -3.07 -1.99
N TYR A 7 10.29 -2.98 -3.14
CA TYR A 7 10.24 -4.01 -4.15
C TYR A 7 11.01 -3.56 -5.38
N LYS A 8 11.60 -4.50 -6.12
CA LYS A 8 12.32 -4.21 -7.36
C LYS A 8 11.67 -4.95 -8.53
N ASP A 9 11.61 -4.29 -9.69
CA ASP A 9 10.98 -4.84 -10.91
C ASP A 9 9.50 -5.24 -10.69
N VAL A 10 8.82 -4.52 -9.78
CA VAL A 10 7.39 -4.69 -9.50
C VAL A 10 6.62 -3.48 -10.01
N ASP A 11 5.61 -3.76 -10.81
CA ASP A 11 4.71 -2.73 -11.31
C ASP A 11 3.95 -2.05 -10.14
N PRO A 12 4.06 -0.71 -10.00
CA PRO A 12 3.43 0.01 -8.90
C PRO A 12 1.89 0.03 -9.00
N GLU A 13 1.31 -0.11 -10.19
CA GLU A 13 -0.14 -0.16 -10.38
C GLU A 13 -0.68 -1.53 -9.98
N LEU A 14 0.03 -2.61 -10.33
CA LEU A 14 -0.29 -3.96 -9.86
C LEU A 14 -0.26 -4.01 -8.33
N LEU A 15 0.82 -3.51 -7.72
CA LEU A 15 0.98 -3.54 -6.27
C LEU A 15 -0.06 -2.65 -5.56
N TYR A 16 -0.48 -1.56 -6.20
CA TYR A 16 -1.59 -0.73 -5.72
C TYR A 16 -2.91 -1.49 -5.70
N ASP A 17 -3.22 -2.24 -6.75
CA ASP A 17 -4.46 -3.01 -6.84
C ASP A 17 -4.47 -4.17 -5.82
N GLU A 18 -3.35 -4.87 -5.67
CA GLU A 18 -3.21 -5.96 -4.69
C GLU A 18 -3.36 -5.45 -3.25
N ILE A 19 -2.68 -4.37 -2.86
CA ILE A 19 -2.84 -3.77 -1.52
C ILE A 19 -4.29 -3.35 -1.29
N ARG A 20 -4.95 -2.80 -2.32
CA ARG A 20 -6.35 -2.41 -2.24
C ARG A 20 -7.25 -3.61 -1.99
N ASP A 21 -7.11 -4.69 -2.75
CA ASP A 21 -7.94 -5.89 -2.61
C ASP A 21 -7.72 -6.57 -1.25
N PHE A 22 -6.47 -6.73 -0.81
CA PHE A 22 -6.16 -7.29 0.50
C PHE A 22 -6.75 -6.47 1.64
N THR A 23 -6.68 -5.15 1.56
CA THR A 23 -7.21 -4.29 2.63
C THR A 23 -8.75 -4.32 2.64
N LEU A 24 -9.40 -4.38 1.47
CA LEU A 24 -10.85 -4.58 1.35
C LEU A 24 -11.29 -5.93 1.92
N LYS A 25 -10.54 -7.01 1.64
CA LYS A 25 -10.80 -8.37 2.16
C LYS A 25 -10.80 -8.43 3.69
N GLN A 26 -10.06 -7.55 4.36
CA GLN A 26 -10.03 -7.43 5.83
C GLN A 26 -11.26 -6.68 6.41
N GLY A 27 -12.23 -6.29 5.56
CA GLY A 27 -13.46 -5.62 5.94
C GLY A 27 -13.29 -4.13 6.23
N THR A 28 -12.44 -3.45 5.46
CA THR A 28 -12.27 -1.99 5.52
C THR A 28 -12.95 -1.31 4.33
N VAL A 29 -13.20 -0.01 4.45
CA VAL A 29 -13.79 0.81 3.39
C VAL A 29 -12.72 1.76 2.86
N ILE A 30 -12.64 1.92 1.54
CA ILE A 30 -11.74 2.89 0.92
C ILE A 30 -12.31 4.29 1.13
N ASP A 31 -11.52 5.18 1.72
CA ASP A 31 -11.82 6.61 1.80
C ASP A 31 -11.34 7.37 0.57
N LYS A 32 -10.03 7.25 0.32
CA LYS A 32 -9.34 7.95 -0.75
C LYS A 32 -8.47 6.95 -1.48
N ALA A 33 -8.62 6.95 -2.79
CA ALA A 33 -7.82 6.16 -3.70
C ALA A 33 -7.35 7.12 -4.79
N LYS A 34 -6.05 7.43 -4.78
CA LYS A 34 -5.44 8.34 -5.74
C LYS A 34 -4.24 7.64 -6.37
N LEU A 35 -4.23 7.53 -7.69
CA LEU A 35 -3.10 7.03 -8.46
C LEU A 35 -2.70 8.12 -9.45
N GLU A 36 -1.46 8.60 -9.34
CA GLU A 36 -0.91 9.66 -10.18
C GLU A 36 0.35 9.16 -10.86
N THR A 37 0.38 9.16 -12.18
CA THR A 37 1.56 8.77 -12.97
C THR A 37 2.22 10.01 -13.52
N TYR A 38 3.48 10.22 -13.16
CA TYR A 38 4.29 11.35 -13.59
C TYR A 38 5.38 10.87 -14.55
N CYS A 39 5.60 11.63 -15.62
CA CYS A 39 6.78 11.43 -16.47
C CYS A 39 7.97 12.14 -15.81
N LEU A 40 9.14 11.49 -15.79
CA LEU A 40 10.35 12.18 -15.37
C LEU A 40 10.73 13.25 -16.41
N PRO A 41 11.04 14.49 -15.98
CA PRO A 41 11.36 15.58 -16.90
C PRO A 41 12.63 15.35 -17.72
N SER A 42 13.52 14.45 -17.28
CA SER A 42 14.77 14.13 -17.98
C SER A 42 14.69 12.90 -18.90
N ASP A 43 13.67 12.05 -18.75
CA ASP A 43 13.61 10.76 -19.45
C ASP A 43 12.14 10.36 -19.72
N THR A 44 11.69 10.52 -20.96
CA THR A 44 10.31 10.24 -21.39
C THR A 44 9.93 8.76 -21.34
N SER A 45 10.91 7.88 -21.08
CA SER A 45 10.73 6.43 -20.99
C SER A 45 10.65 5.90 -19.56
N THR A 46 10.73 6.79 -18.56
CA THR A 46 10.66 6.43 -17.14
C THR A 46 9.49 7.15 -16.48
N PHE A 47 8.48 6.37 -16.11
CA PHE A 47 7.28 6.83 -15.42
C PHE A 47 7.40 6.53 -13.94
N ILE A 48 7.06 7.51 -13.10
CA ILE A 48 6.92 7.33 -11.66
C ILE A 48 5.43 7.34 -11.34
N SER A 49 4.93 6.21 -10.86
CA SER A 49 3.57 6.10 -10.35
C SER A 49 3.57 6.33 -8.85
N ARG A 50 2.63 7.17 -8.40
CA ARG A 50 2.36 7.48 -7.01
C ARG A 50 0.94 7.07 -6.67
N GLY A 51 0.81 5.98 -5.93
CA GLY A 51 -0.43 5.53 -5.33
C GLY A 51 -0.57 6.04 -3.89
N THR A 52 -1.71 6.63 -3.55
CA THR A 52 -2.10 6.92 -2.17
C THR A 52 -3.47 6.31 -1.92
N LEU A 53 -3.52 5.33 -1.02
CA LEU A 53 -4.74 4.69 -0.54
C LEU A 53 -4.93 5.04 0.92
N THR A 54 -6.14 5.42 1.27
CA THR A 54 -6.58 5.63 2.64
C THR A 54 -7.81 4.76 2.87
N PHE A 55 -7.81 4.02 3.97
CA PHE A 55 -8.89 3.15 4.38
C PHE A 55 -9.45 3.61 5.71
N LYS A 56 -10.76 3.53 5.82
CA LYS A 56 -11.56 3.81 7.00
C LYS A 56 -12.17 2.52 7.53
N ILE A 57 -12.40 2.51 8.83
CA ILE A 57 -13.26 1.51 9.46
C ILE A 57 -14.40 2.23 10.18
N GLU A 58 -15.61 1.69 10.04
CA GLU A 58 -16.74 2.13 10.86
C GLU A 58 -16.49 1.68 12.30
N SER A 59 -16.13 2.63 13.15
CA SER A 59 -16.00 2.36 14.57
C SER A 59 -17.38 2.06 15.14
N LYS A 60 -17.53 0.90 15.81
CA LYS A 60 -18.77 0.45 16.48
C LYS A 60 -19.36 1.46 17.48
N SER A 61 -18.65 2.54 17.81
CA SER A 61 -19.05 3.51 18.81
C SER A 61 -19.70 4.79 18.26
N GLY A 62 -20.10 4.84 16.99
CA GLY A 62 -20.93 5.93 16.44
C GLY A 62 -20.29 7.33 16.41
N LYS A 63 -18.96 7.42 16.61
CA LYS A 63 -18.20 8.67 16.59
C LYS A 63 -17.13 8.62 15.49
N GLY A 64 -17.57 8.93 14.27
CA GLY A 64 -16.71 9.24 13.14
C GLY A 64 -16.10 8.02 12.44
N GLU A 65 -16.05 8.10 11.11
CA GLU A 65 -15.21 7.23 10.31
C GLU A 65 -13.75 7.53 10.69
N LYS A 66 -13.03 6.54 11.21
CA LYS A 66 -11.63 6.71 11.57
C LYS A 66 -10.73 6.05 10.53
N GLU A 67 -9.73 6.80 10.07
CA GLU A 67 -8.67 6.28 9.20
C GLU A 67 -7.93 5.17 9.94
N CYS A 68 -7.94 3.95 9.39
CA CYS A 68 -7.32 2.78 10.01
C CYS A 68 -6.02 2.38 9.30
N LEU A 69 -5.92 2.63 7.99
CA LEU A 69 -4.76 2.27 7.19
C LEU A 69 -4.53 3.29 6.08
N ARG A 70 -3.27 3.62 5.83
CA ARG A 70 -2.84 4.50 4.75
C ARG A 70 -1.67 3.87 4.01
N ALA A 71 -1.88 3.49 2.75
CA ALA A 71 -0.82 2.99 1.88
C ALA A 71 -0.30 4.09 0.96
N HIS A 72 1.00 4.31 0.98
CA HIS A 72 1.72 5.17 0.03
C HIS A 72 2.63 4.29 -0.80
N ILE A 73 2.44 4.33 -2.11
CA ILE A 73 3.20 3.55 -3.08
C ILE A 73 3.84 4.58 -4.02
N VAL A 74 5.16 4.53 -4.17
CA VAL A 74 5.92 5.39 -5.06
C VAL A 74 6.94 4.53 -5.76
N GLY A 75 6.84 4.40 -7.08
CA GLY A 75 7.73 3.52 -7.82
C GLY A 75 7.72 3.74 -9.30
N SER A 76 8.62 3.06 -9.99
CA SER A 76 8.64 2.95 -11.44
C SER A 76 8.70 1.48 -11.84
N ALA A 77 8.00 1.12 -12.92
CA ALA A 77 7.95 -0.27 -13.40
C ALA A 77 9.34 -0.83 -13.78
N LYS A 78 10.29 0.03 -14.15
CA LYS A 78 11.68 -0.34 -14.51
C LYS A 78 12.68 -0.19 -13.36
N GLY A 79 12.23 0.09 -12.14
CA GLY A 79 13.09 0.47 -11.03
C GLY A 79 12.68 -0.16 -9.71
N GLU A 80 12.71 0.68 -8.67
CA GLU A 80 12.30 0.30 -7.32
C GLU A 80 10.91 0.89 -7.01
N THR A 81 10.03 0.05 -6.49
CA THR A 81 8.73 0.44 -5.96
C THR A 81 8.78 0.44 -4.45
N LYS A 82 8.67 1.63 -3.86
CA LYS A 82 8.69 1.84 -2.42
C LYS A 82 7.27 1.92 -1.91
N VAL A 83 7.02 1.18 -0.84
CA VAL A 83 5.71 1.06 -0.22
C VAL A 83 5.84 1.43 1.25
N MET A 84 4.92 2.28 1.70
CA MET A 84 4.82 2.72 3.08
C MET A 84 3.39 2.55 3.53
N LEU A 85 3.18 1.61 4.44
CA LEU A 85 1.89 1.34 5.06
C LEU A 85 1.92 1.97 6.45
N ASP A 86 1.06 2.96 6.66
CA ASP A 86 0.79 3.53 7.96
C ASP A 86 -0.50 2.89 8.48
N ILE A 87 -0.44 2.26 9.65
CA ILE A 87 -1.54 1.46 10.19
C ILE A 87 -1.82 1.92 11.62
N ASP A 88 -3.09 2.20 11.92
CA ASP A 88 -3.55 2.47 13.26
C ASP A 88 -3.89 1.16 13.97
N GLU A 89 -3.06 0.76 14.94
CA GLU A 89 -3.25 -0.50 15.69
C GLU A 89 -4.46 -0.47 16.62
N GLU A 90 -4.99 0.72 16.96
CA GLU A 90 -6.18 0.85 17.80
C GLU A 90 -7.45 0.48 17.02
N LEU A 91 -7.42 0.67 15.70
CA LEU A 91 -8.54 0.42 14.80
C LEU A 91 -8.37 -0.85 13.96
N PHE A 92 -7.12 -1.24 13.71
CA PHE A 92 -6.78 -2.37 12.86
C PHE A 92 -6.00 -3.41 13.67
N SER A 93 -6.68 -4.48 14.05
CA SER A 93 -6.13 -5.53 14.90
C SER A 93 -4.87 -6.15 14.29
N ARG A 94 -3.91 -6.49 15.15
CA ARG A 94 -2.60 -7.05 14.75
C ARG A 94 -2.70 -8.33 13.93
N GLU A 95 -3.75 -9.12 14.11
CA GLU A 95 -4.04 -10.29 13.27
C GLU A 95 -4.29 -9.93 11.82
N LYS A 96 -5.07 -8.86 11.56
CA LYS A 96 -5.34 -8.35 10.20
C LYS A 96 -4.09 -7.76 9.57
N ILE A 97 -3.27 -7.07 10.38
CA ILE A 97 -1.96 -6.57 9.96
C ILE A 97 -1.07 -7.71 9.49
N ASN A 98 -0.97 -8.76 10.29
CA ASN A 98 -0.16 -9.93 9.97
C ASN A 98 -0.70 -10.68 8.75
N ALA A 99 -2.03 -10.79 8.59
CA ALA A 99 -2.62 -11.39 7.40
C ALA A 99 -2.24 -10.59 6.14
N LEU A 100 -2.45 -9.27 6.16
CA LEU A 100 -2.11 -8.39 5.04
C LEU A 100 -0.60 -8.43 4.69
N GLN A 101 0.27 -8.42 5.70
CA GLN A 101 1.71 -8.58 5.46
C GLN A 101 2.06 -9.95 4.88
N ASN A 102 1.43 -11.03 5.35
CA ASN A 102 1.67 -12.37 4.81
C ASN A 102 1.19 -12.51 3.37
N ASP A 103 0.01 -11.98 3.04
CA ASP A 103 -0.50 -11.95 1.66
C ASP A 103 0.45 -11.17 0.73
N LEU A 104 0.91 -9.99 1.16
CA LEU A 104 1.89 -9.20 0.41
C LEU A 104 3.23 -9.92 0.25
N ASN A 105 3.73 -10.56 1.31
CA ASN A 105 4.98 -11.32 1.25
C ASN A 105 4.83 -12.60 0.41
N PHE A 106 3.64 -13.19 0.33
CA PHE A 106 3.38 -14.35 -0.50
C PHE A 106 3.47 -13.99 -2.00
N ILE A 107 2.91 -12.85 -2.41
CA ILE A 107 2.94 -12.41 -3.82
C ILE A 107 4.26 -11.71 -4.17
N PHE A 108 4.70 -10.78 -3.33
CA PHE A 108 5.82 -9.88 -3.63
C PHE A 108 7.11 -10.22 -2.88
N GLY A 109 7.11 -11.21 -1.97
CA GLY A 109 8.28 -11.52 -1.16
C GLY A 109 9.50 -11.97 -1.98
N SER A 110 9.30 -12.50 -3.18
CA SER A 110 10.40 -12.81 -4.12
C SER A 110 11.04 -11.57 -4.74
N TYR A 111 10.30 -10.45 -4.78
CA TYR A 111 10.75 -9.17 -5.35
C TYR A 111 11.18 -8.16 -4.27
N GLU A 112 10.96 -8.47 -2.99
CA GLU A 112 11.34 -7.61 -1.89
C GLU A 112 12.86 -7.51 -1.79
N VAL A 113 13.37 -6.28 -1.86
CA VAL A 113 14.80 -6.00 -1.66
C VAL A 113 15.07 -5.99 -0.16
N LYS A 114 15.36 -7.17 0.40
CA LYS A 114 15.91 -7.28 1.76
C LYS A 114 17.30 -6.66 1.75
N ARG A 115 17.42 -5.40 2.20
CA ARG A 115 18.73 -4.80 2.46
C ARG A 115 19.47 -5.68 3.47
N ARG A 116 20.52 -6.34 2.99
CA ARG A 116 21.44 -7.18 3.77
C ARG A 116 22.34 -6.31 4.65
#